data_AF-A0A2P2L9I7-F1
#
_entry.id   AF-A0A2P2L9I7-F1
#
_cell.length_a   1.000
_cell.length_b   1.000
_cell.length_c   1.000
_cell.angle_alpha   90.00
_cell.angle_beta   90.00
_cell.angle_gamma   90.00
#
_symmetry.space_group_name_H-M   'P 1'
#
loop_
_entity.id
_entity.type
_entity.pdbx_description
1 polymer ?
#
loop_
_entity_poly.entity_id
_entity_poly.type
_entity_poly.pdbx_seq_one_letter_code
_entity_poly.pdbx_strand_id
1 'polypeptide(L)'
;MGALSLMTILSVVIGRIFNAVPAQFQTTVPIGEYAAIALLTLFGLKSIKDAWDLPSNKAKSGKQSNPELGELVEAEELVKEKVSKRLTNPFEIIWESFSLIFFAEWGDRSMLATIALGATQSAWGVATGAIAGHLVATSIAVVGGAFLANYISEKLVGYLGGVLFLVFAIATFFGVF
;
A
#
# COMPACT_ATOMS: atom_id res chain seq x y z
N MET A 1 -11.75 -5.10 1.79
CA MET A 1 -12.17 -6.04 2.86
C MET A 1 -11.99 -7.50 2.47
N GLY A 2 -12.55 -7.98 1.36
CA GLY A 2 -12.44 -9.41 0.98
C GLY A 2 -11.03 -9.98 1.02
N ALA A 3 -10.03 -9.26 0.47
CA ALA A 3 -8.63 -9.66 0.48
C ALA A 3 -8.04 -9.81 1.90
N LEU A 4 -8.23 -8.79 2.75
CA LEU A 4 -7.79 -8.79 4.15
C LEU A 4 -8.46 -9.90 4.97
N SER A 5 -9.75 -10.14 4.75
CA SER A 5 -10.47 -11.22 5.43
C SER A 5 -9.96 -12.59 5.02
N LEU A 6 -9.71 -12.82 3.72
CA LEU A 6 -9.10 -14.07 3.25
C LEU A 6 -7.71 -14.26 3.86
N MET A 7 -6.86 -13.22 3.81
CA MET A 7 -5.54 -13.24 4.41
C MET A 7 -5.58 -13.58 5.90
N THR A 8 -6.51 -12.98 6.65
CA THR A 8 -6.69 -13.22 8.09
C THR A 8 -7.06 -14.68 8.36
N ILE A 9 -8.02 -15.24 7.61
CA ILE A 9 -8.44 -16.63 7.76
C ILE A 9 -7.28 -17.58 7.44
N LEU A 10 -6.57 -17.35 6.32
CA LEU A 10 -5.39 -18.13 5.95
C LEU A 10 -4.32 -18.06 7.05
N SER A 11 -4.07 -16.87 7.60
CA SER A 11 -3.11 -16.66 8.69
C SER A 11 -3.47 -17.43 9.94
N VAL A 12 -4.74 -17.44 10.34
CA VAL A 12 -5.20 -18.20 11.50
C VAL A 12 -5.09 -19.71 11.26
N VAL A 13 -5.45 -20.19 10.06
CA VAL A 13 -5.30 -21.60 9.69
C VAL A 13 -3.84 -22.01 9.69
N ILE A 14 -2.96 -21.19 9.09
CA ILE A 14 -1.51 -21.39 9.12
C ILE A 14 -1.02 -21.40 10.57
N GLY A 15 -1.43 -20.47 11.43
CA GLY A 15 -1.09 -20.47 12.85
C GLY A 15 -1.48 -21.76 13.58
N ARG A 16 -2.67 -22.30 13.28
CA ARG A 16 -3.11 -23.60 13.81
C ARG A 16 -2.25 -24.76 13.31
N ILE A 17 -1.84 -24.74 12.05
CA ILE A 17 -0.96 -25.75 11.46
C ILE A 17 0.48 -25.60 12.00
N PHE A 18 0.96 -24.39 12.23
CA PHE A 18 2.30 -24.08 12.74
C PHE A 18 2.49 -24.47 14.20
N ASN A 19 1.41 -24.64 14.97
CA ASN A 19 1.47 -25.35 16.26
C ASN A 19 2.03 -26.79 16.11
N ALA A 20 2.05 -27.35 14.88
CA ALA A 20 2.52 -28.70 14.57
C ALA A 20 3.86 -28.78 13.81
N VAL A 21 4.62 -27.70 13.59
CA VAL A 21 5.90 -27.73 12.83
C VAL A 21 7.04 -26.99 13.57
N PRO A 22 8.27 -27.57 13.67
CA PRO A 22 9.39 -26.95 14.37
C PRO A 22 9.93 -25.67 13.71
N ALA A 23 10.42 -24.76 14.54
CA ALA A 23 10.98 -23.46 14.18
C ALA A 23 12.33 -23.58 13.46
N GLN A 24 12.34 -23.81 12.14
CA GLN A 24 13.58 -23.97 11.38
C GLN A 24 13.69 -23.16 10.07
N PHE A 25 12.86 -22.14 9.90
CA PHE A 25 12.98 -21.20 8.76
C PHE A 25 13.25 -19.79 9.25
N GLN A 26 14.49 -19.54 9.67
CA GLN A 26 15.02 -18.19 9.95
C GLN A 26 16.29 -17.94 9.12
N THR A 27 16.17 -18.02 7.79
CA THR A 27 17.17 -17.47 6.88
C THR A 27 16.57 -16.31 6.13
N THR A 28 16.45 -15.18 6.82
CA THR A 28 16.18 -13.88 6.20
C THR A 28 17.39 -13.51 5.37
N VAL A 29 17.32 -13.74 4.07
CA VAL A 29 18.34 -13.22 3.16
C VAL A 29 18.18 -11.69 3.15
N PRO A 30 19.26 -10.89 3.36
CA PRO A 30 19.19 -9.42 3.51
C PRO A 30 18.77 -8.67 2.24
N ILE A 31 18.33 -9.39 1.20
CA ILE A 31 17.80 -8.82 -0.06
C ILE A 31 16.61 -7.90 0.23
N GLY A 32 15.80 -8.22 1.24
CA GLY A 32 14.64 -7.43 1.62
C GLY A 32 15.00 -6.01 2.07
N GLU A 33 16.07 -5.85 2.87
CA GLU A 33 16.53 -4.55 3.36
C GLU A 33 17.06 -3.67 2.23
N TYR A 34 17.92 -4.22 1.36
CA TYR A 34 18.44 -3.49 0.20
C TYR A 34 17.33 -3.11 -0.79
N ALA A 35 16.38 -4.02 -1.04
CA ALA A 35 15.22 -3.74 -1.88
C ALA A 35 14.32 -2.66 -1.27
N ALA A 36 14.06 -2.72 0.04
CA ALA A 36 13.29 -1.70 0.74
C ALA A 36 13.97 -0.33 0.67
N ILE A 37 15.28 -0.23 0.93
CA ILE A 37 16.04 1.03 0.83
C ILE A 37 15.97 1.60 -0.59
N ALA A 38 16.18 0.76 -1.61
CA ALA A 38 16.12 1.18 -3.01
C ALA A 38 14.72 1.70 -3.38
N LEU A 39 13.67 0.95 -3.04
CA LEU A 39 12.29 1.34 -3.32
C LEU A 39 11.89 2.61 -2.57
N LEU A 40 12.18 2.70 -1.26
CA LEU A 40 11.87 3.87 -0.44
C LEU A 40 12.60 5.12 -0.94
N THR A 41 13.85 4.98 -1.37
CA THR A 41 14.60 6.10 -1.95
C THR A 41 14.00 6.53 -3.29
N LEU A 42 13.68 5.58 -4.18
CA LEU A 42 13.07 5.85 -5.47
C LEU A 42 11.68 6.50 -5.33
N PHE A 43 10.80 5.95 -4.49
CA PHE A 43 9.48 6.51 -4.23
C PHE A 43 9.56 7.85 -3.51
N GLY A 44 10.52 8.02 -2.59
CA GLY A 44 10.75 9.28 -1.89
C GLY A 44 11.11 10.41 -2.85
N LEU A 45 12.13 10.18 -3.70
CA LEU A 45 12.55 11.14 -4.72
C LEU A 45 11.46 11.40 -5.75
N LYS A 46 10.79 10.35 -6.22
CA LYS A 46 9.68 10.47 -7.17
C LYS A 46 8.54 11.31 -6.61
N SER A 47 8.10 11.05 -5.38
CA SER A 47 7.00 11.79 -4.73
C SER A 47 7.34 13.27 -4.53
N ILE A 48 8.61 13.61 -4.22
CA ILE A 48 9.05 15.01 -4.11
C ILE A 48 9.08 15.67 -5.49
N LYS A 49 9.57 14.97 -6.53
CA LYS A 49 9.59 15.47 -7.90
C LYS A 49 8.17 15.74 -8.41
N ASP A 50 7.27 14.78 -8.26
CA ASP A 50 5.87 14.91 -8.64
C ASP A 50 5.19 16.07 -7.88
N ALA A 51 5.55 16.28 -6.60
CA ALA A 51 5.08 17.40 -5.80
C ALA A 51 5.57 18.77 -6.31
N TRP A 52 6.81 18.82 -6.83
CA TRP A 52 7.42 20.02 -7.37
C TRP A 52 6.83 20.40 -8.73
N ASP A 53 6.60 19.40 -9.59
CA ASP A 53 6.09 19.56 -10.96
C ASP A 53 4.60 19.95 -11.00
N LEU A 54 3.85 19.75 -9.91
CA LEU A 54 2.50 20.31 -9.77
C LEU A 54 2.56 21.84 -9.93
N PRO A 55 1.73 22.48 -10.77
CA PRO A 55 1.75 23.93 -10.93
C PRO A 55 1.31 24.62 -9.63
N SER A 56 2.16 25.49 -9.06
CA SER A 56 1.87 26.27 -7.84
C SER A 56 0.75 27.30 -8.00
N ASN A 57 0.27 27.52 -9.23
CA ASN A 57 -0.63 28.63 -9.51
C ASN A 57 -1.80 28.18 -10.42
N LYS A 58 -2.88 27.69 -9.81
CA LYS A 58 -4.23 27.79 -10.38
C LYS A 58 -5.05 28.83 -9.60
N ALA A 59 -4.49 30.02 -9.42
CA ALA A 59 -5.28 31.23 -9.41
C ALA A 59 -5.12 31.90 -10.79
N LYS A 60 -5.99 31.49 -11.72
CA LYS A 60 -6.28 32.10 -13.04
C LYS A 60 -5.20 32.04 -14.14
N SER A 61 -5.71 31.66 -15.32
CA SER A 61 -5.24 31.96 -16.68
C SER A 61 -4.31 30.95 -17.37
N GLY A 62 -4.90 30.22 -18.33
CA GLY A 62 -4.51 30.38 -19.74
C GLY A 62 -3.21 29.72 -20.20
N LYS A 63 -3.34 28.46 -20.64
CA LYS A 63 -2.77 27.93 -21.89
C LYS A 63 -1.24 28.11 -22.08
N GLN A 64 -0.47 27.10 -21.67
CA GLN A 64 0.81 26.82 -22.33
C GLN A 64 1.12 25.32 -22.30
N SER A 65 1.29 24.78 -23.51
CA SER A 65 1.52 23.39 -23.87
C SER A 65 2.92 22.94 -23.46
N ASN A 66 3.00 21.98 -22.54
CA ASN A 66 4.24 21.29 -22.19
C ASN A 66 4.25 19.92 -22.91
N PRO A 67 5.18 19.66 -23.88
CA PRO A 67 5.13 18.47 -24.73
C PRO A 67 5.21 17.13 -23.96
N GLU A 68 6.01 17.06 -22.89
CA GLU A 68 6.13 15.85 -22.05
C GLU A 68 4.92 15.61 -21.15
N LEU A 69 4.22 16.68 -20.78
CA LEU A 69 2.95 16.62 -20.05
C LEU A 69 1.83 16.16 -20.99
N GLY A 70 1.97 16.38 -22.30
CA GLY A 70 1.15 15.74 -23.32
C GLY A 70 1.40 14.24 -23.37
N GLU A 71 2.66 13.81 -23.50
CA GLU A 71 3.01 12.38 -23.61
C GLU A 71 2.70 11.56 -22.35
N LEU A 72 2.89 12.13 -21.14
CA LEU A 72 2.53 11.45 -19.89
C LEU A 72 1.02 11.42 -19.66
N VAL A 73 0.30 12.50 -19.97
CA VAL A 73 -1.18 12.50 -19.89
C VAL A 73 -1.77 11.59 -20.96
N GLU A 74 -1.14 11.49 -22.14
CA GLU A 74 -1.53 10.58 -23.19
C GLU A 74 -1.17 9.13 -22.83
N ALA A 75 0.00 8.87 -22.22
CA ALA A 75 0.33 7.54 -21.70
C ALA A 75 -0.59 7.12 -20.54
N GLU A 76 -0.94 8.05 -19.64
CA GLU A 76 -1.92 7.83 -18.59
C GLU A 76 -3.33 7.66 -19.16
N GLU A 77 -3.75 8.44 -20.15
CA GLU A 77 -5.02 8.25 -20.85
C GLU A 77 -5.04 6.92 -21.61
N LEU A 78 -3.96 6.51 -22.26
CA LEU A 78 -3.86 5.24 -22.98
C LEU A 78 -3.82 4.04 -22.03
N VAL A 79 -3.15 4.18 -20.88
CA VAL A 79 -3.21 3.17 -19.80
C VAL A 79 -4.62 3.14 -19.23
N LYS A 80 -5.21 4.29 -18.91
CA LYS A 80 -6.56 4.41 -18.34
C LYS A 80 -7.65 4.00 -19.33
N GLU A 81 -7.45 4.17 -20.62
CA GLU A 81 -8.31 3.73 -21.70
C GLU A 81 -8.13 2.24 -21.96
N LYS A 82 -6.91 1.69 -21.94
CA LYS A 82 -6.67 0.23 -22.00
C LYS A 82 -7.22 -0.48 -20.77
N VAL A 83 -7.03 0.11 -19.60
CA VAL A 83 -7.59 -0.31 -18.33
C VAL A 83 -9.12 -0.18 -18.42
N SER A 84 -9.71 0.93 -18.84
CA SER A 84 -11.17 1.10 -18.97
C SER A 84 -11.81 0.20 -20.05
N LYS A 85 -11.12 -0.06 -21.18
CA LYS A 85 -11.56 -0.98 -22.22
C LYS A 85 -11.48 -2.45 -21.78
N ARG A 86 -10.51 -2.83 -20.93
CA ARG A 86 -10.49 -4.15 -20.26
C ARG A 86 -11.52 -4.22 -19.12
N LEU A 87 -11.58 -3.18 -18.30
CA LEU A 87 -12.41 -3.04 -17.11
C LEU A 87 -13.86 -2.62 -17.39
N THR A 88 -14.49 -3.19 -18.42
CA THR A 88 -15.96 -3.09 -18.55
C THR A 88 -16.66 -4.14 -17.69
N ASN A 89 -15.95 -5.18 -17.25
CA ASN A 89 -16.50 -6.19 -16.35
C ASN A 89 -16.30 -5.77 -14.89
N PRO A 90 -17.36 -5.52 -14.10
CA PRO A 90 -17.24 -5.22 -12.67
C PRO A 90 -16.53 -6.33 -11.89
N PHE A 91 -16.57 -7.56 -12.39
CA PHE A 91 -15.83 -8.69 -11.83
C PHE A 91 -14.31 -8.55 -11.99
N GLU A 92 -13.84 -7.98 -13.11
CA GLU A 92 -12.41 -7.75 -13.35
C GLU A 92 -11.86 -6.69 -12.40
N ILE A 93 -12.62 -5.61 -12.16
CA ILE A 93 -12.27 -4.56 -11.18
C ILE A 93 -12.16 -5.14 -9.76
N ILE A 94 -13.13 -5.97 -9.37
CA ILE A 94 -13.14 -6.64 -8.07
C ILE A 94 -11.92 -7.56 -7.96
N TRP A 95 -11.62 -8.34 -9.00
CA TRP A 95 -10.51 -9.28 -9.02
C TRP A 95 -9.14 -8.60 -8.98
N GLU A 96 -8.95 -7.53 -9.75
CA GLU A 96 -7.71 -6.75 -9.76
C GLU A 96 -7.47 -6.08 -8.41
N SER A 97 -8.48 -5.38 -7.88
CA SER A 97 -8.38 -4.70 -6.58
C SER A 97 -8.15 -5.71 -5.46
N PHE A 98 -8.83 -6.86 -5.50
CA PHE A 98 -8.62 -7.94 -4.55
C PHE A 98 -7.18 -8.46 -4.61
N SER A 99 -6.69 -8.77 -5.81
CA SER A 99 -5.35 -9.34 -6.00
C SER A 99 -4.26 -8.37 -5.56
N LEU A 100 -4.39 -7.08 -5.93
CA LEU A 100 -3.47 -6.04 -5.53
C LEU A 100 -3.37 -5.95 -4.00
N ILE A 101 -4.50 -5.87 -3.30
CA ILE A 101 -4.52 -5.76 -1.84
C ILE A 101 -4.00 -7.05 -1.19
N PHE A 102 -4.39 -8.21 -1.72
CA PHE A 102 -3.98 -9.50 -1.18
C PHE A 102 -2.46 -9.68 -1.25
N PHE A 103 -1.85 -9.39 -2.40
CA PHE A 103 -0.39 -9.49 -2.55
C PHE A 103 0.36 -8.38 -1.81
N ALA A 104 -0.21 -7.18 -1.70
CA ALA A 104 0.40 -6.08 -0.94
C ALA A 104 0.48 -6.38 0.56
N GLU A 105 -0.53 -7.04 1.10
CA GLU A 105 -0.61 -7.40 2.54
C GLU A 105 -0.02 -8.80 2.82
N TRP A 106 0.37 -9.54 1.76
CA TRP A 106 0.92 -10.87 1.89
C TRP A 106 2.30 -10.83 2.54
N GLY A 107 2.43 -11.46 3.70
CA GLY A 107 3.68 -11.52 4.45
C GLY A 107 3.98 -10.25 5.26
N ASP A 108 3.02 -9.32 5.38
CA ASP A 108 3.17 -8.18 6.28
C ASP A 108 3.18 -8.62 7.77
N ARG A 109 3.67 -7.73 8.63
CA ARG A 109 3.66 -7.85 10.09
C ARG A 109 2.28 -8.19 10.63
N SER A 110 1.21 -7.64 10.05
CA SER A 110 -0.17 -8.00 10.42
C SER A 110 -0.50 -9.48 10.18
N MET A 111 0.01 -10.08 9.09
CA MET A 111 -0.09 -11.51 8.79
C MET A 111 0.64 -12.35 9.84
N LEU A 112 1.90 -12.01 10.12
CA LEU A 112 2.73 -12.72 11.09
C LEU A 112 2.15 -12.63 12.52
N ALA A 113 1.64 -11.47 12.91
CA ALA A 113 0.97 -11.27 14.19
C ALA A 113 -0.30 -12.14 14.30
N THR A 114 -1.07 -12.24 13.22
CA THR A 114 -2.28 -13.07 13.17
C THR A 114 -1.96 -14.56 13.21
N ILE A 115 -0.88 -15.00 12.55
CA ILE A 115 -0.38 -16.39 12.63
C ILE A 115 0.02 -16.71 14.07
N ALA A 116 0.84 -15.86 14.71
CA ALA A 116 1.30 -16.06 16.08
C ALA A 116 0.14 -16.09 17.10
N LEU A 117 -0.82 -15.19 16.95
CA LEU A 117 -1.99 -15.14 17.82
C LEU A 117 -2.93 -16.33 17.56
N GLY A 118 -3.11 -16.74 16.29
CA GLY A 118 -3.90 -17.90 15.91
C GLY A 118 -3.32 -19.24 16.37
N ALA A 119 -1.99 -19.31 16.56
CA ALA A 119 -1.30 -20.47 17.11
C ALA A 119 -1.51 -20.66 18.62
N THR A 120 -1.80 -19.58 19.36
CA THR A 120 -1.86 -19.57 20.83
C THR A 120 -3.26 -19.33 21.41
N GLN A 121 -4.14 -18.64 20.68
CA GLN A 121 -5.48 -18.25 21.11
C GLN A 121 -6.58 -18.93 20.30
N SER A 122 -7.84 -18.61 20.62
CA SER A 122 -8.99 -19.16 19.89
C SER A 122 -9.04 -18.64 18.45
N ALA A 123 -8.89 -19.54 17.47
CA ALA A 123 -8.95 -19.21 16.04
C ALA A 123 -10.15 -18.32 15.66
N TRP A 124 -11.34 -18.63 16.17
CA TRP A 124 -12.54 -17.83 15.92
C TRP A 124 -12.45 -16.42 16.52
N GLY A 125 -11.90 -16.27 17.73
CA GLY A 125 -11.70 -14.97 18.37
C GLY A 125 -10.66 -14.12 17.65
N VAL A 126 -9.56 -14.75 17.22
CA VAL A 126 -8.50 -14.09 16.46
C VAL A 126 -9.00 -13.65 15.09
N ALA A 127 -9.66 -14.53 14.34
CA ALA A 127 -10.15 -14.21 13.00
C ALA A 127 -11.20 -13.09 13.03
N THR A 128 -12.17 -13.18 13.92
CA THR A 128 -13.23 -12.17 14.03
C THR A 128 -12.70 -10.83 14.56
N GLY A 129 -11.83 -10.86 15.56
CA GLY A 129 -11.19 -9.66 16.12
C GLY A 129 -10.28 -8.96 15.11
N ALA A 130 -9.43 -9.70 14.40
CA ALA A 130 -8.55 -9.14 13.38
C ALA A 130 -9.33 -8.56 12.19
N ILE A 131 -10.36 -9.27 11.69
CA ILE A 131 -11.24 -8.74 10.63
C ILE A 131 -11.94 -7.47 11.09
N ALA A 132 -12.50 -7.45 12.31
CA ALA A 132 -13.16 -6.27 12.86
C ALA A 132 -12.17 -5.09 13.04
N GLY A 133 -10.96 -5.37 13.53
CA GLY A 133 -9.89 -4.38 13.67
C GLY A 133 -9.49 -3.77 12.32
N HIS A 134 -9.25 -4.59 11.31
CA HIS A 134 -8.97 -4.13 9.94
C HIS A 134 -10.14 -3.31 9.39
N LEU A 135 -11.38 -3.75 9.63
CA LEU A 135 -12.57 -3.02 9.20
C LEU A 135 -12.59 -1.61 9.78
N VAL A 136 -12.43 -1.48 11.09
CA VAL A 136 -12.39 -0.19 11.78
C VAL A 136 -11.23 0.68 11.28
N ALA A 137 -10.02 0.11 11.18
CA ALA A 137 -8.84 0.84 10.75
C ALA A 137 -8.99 1.38 9.32
N THR A 138 -9.45 0.56 8.37
CA THR A 138 -9.67 1.02 7.00
C THR A 138 -10.83 2.01 6.93
N SER A 139 -11.92 1.84 7.67
CA SER A 139 -13.01 2.81 7.71
C SER A 139 -12.54 4.18 8.18
N ILE A 140 -11.72 4.22 9.24
CA ILE A 140 -11.11 5.47 9.74
C ILE A 140 -10.17 6.05 8.68
N ALA A 141 -9.33 5.24 8.04
CA ALA A 141 -8.41 5.70 7.01
C ALA A 141 -9.14 6.28 5.79
N VAL A 142 -10.24 5.66 5.35
CA VAL A 142 -11.03 6.12 4.19
C VAL A 142 -11.77 7.41 4.53
N VAL A 143 -12.48 7.46 5.67
CA VAL A 143 -13.24 8.67 6.07
C VAL A 143 -12.29 9.81 6.42
N GLY A 144 -11.24 9.53 7.20
CA GLY A 144 -10.23 10.50 7.58
C GLY A 144 -9.45 11.00 6.37
N GLY A 145 -9.06 10.11 5.44
CA GLY A 145 -8.41 10.47 4.20
C GLY A 145 -9.29 11.33 3.29
N ALA A 146 -10.57 10.97 3.13
CA ALA A 146 -11.53 11.77 2.36
C ALA A 146 -11.75 13.16 2.96
N PHE A 147 -11.83 13.27 4.29
CA PHE A 147 -11.91 14.56 4.97
C PHE A 147 -10.63 15.37 4.76
N LEU A 148 -9.47 14.78 5.02
CA LEU A 148 -8.18 15.45 4.96
C LEU A 148 -7.80 15.90 3.55
N ALA A 149 -8.22 15.15 2.52
CA ALA A 149 -8.01 15.52 1.12
C ALA A 149 -8.70 16.84 0.72
N ASN A 150 -9.72 17.29 1.46
CA ASN A 150 -10.35 18.60 1.24
C ASN A 150 -9.56 19.76 1.86
N TYR A 151 -8.66 19.50 2.79
CA TYR A 151 -7.91 20.52 3.53
C TYR A 151 -6.42 20.60 3.18
N ILE A 152 -5.82 19.49 2.72
CA ILE A 152 -4.39 19.42 2.36
C ILE A 152 -4.23 19.44 0.85
N SER A 153 -3.31 20.26 0.35
CA SER A 153 -2.98 20.30 -1.08
C SER A 153 -2.17 19.07 -1.51
N GLU A 154 -2.40 18.60 -2.74
CA GLU A 154 -1.67 17.47 -3.33
C GLU A 154 -0.15 17.66 -3.29
N LYS A 155 0.31 18.91 -3.44
CA LYS A 155 1.72 19.30 -3.26
C LYS A 155 2.24 18.95 -1.87
N LEU A 156 1.51 19.34 -0.83
CA LEU A 156 1.91 19.05 0.56
C LEU A 156 1.90 17.55 0.82
N VAL A 157 0.92 16.82 0.30
CA VAL A 157 0.88 15.35 0.42
C VAL A 157 2.11 14.72 -0.25
N GLY A 158 2.46 15.16 -1.46
CA GLY A 158 3.62 14.65 -2.18
C GLY A 158 4.96 14.96 -1.51
N TYR A 159 5.13 16.17 -0.97
CA TYR A 159 6.33 16.52 -0.19
C TYR A 159 6.42 15.74 1.12
N LEU A 160 5.34 15.70 1.90
CA LEU A 160 5.32 14.98 3.18
C LEU A 160 5.53 13.48 2.98
N GLY A 161 4.84 12.88 2.01
CA GLY A 161 5.01 11.47 1.65
C GLY A 161 6.42 11.17 1.18
N GLY A 162 6.97 12.01 0.31
CA GLY A 162 8.33 11.83 -0.20
C GLY A 162 9.41 11.96 0.86
N VAL A 163 9.32 12.97 1.74
CA VAL A 163 10.22 13.13 2.88
C VAL A 163 10.10 11.93 3.83
N LEU A 164 8.88 11.47 4.11
CA LEU A 164 8.65 10.31 4.97
C LEU A 164 9.29 9.04 4.41
N PHE A 165 9.16 8.79 3.11
CA PHE A 165 9.84 7.67 2.44
C PHE A 165 11.37 7.76 2.54
N LEU A 166 11.96 8.95 2.37
CA LEU A 166 13.40 9.14 2.54
C LEU A 166 13.85 8.91 3.98
N VAL A 167 13.07 9.37 4.97
CA VAL A 167 13.34 9.12 6.38
C VAL A 167 13.32 7.61 6.67
N PHE A 168 12.35 6.87 6.15
CA PHE A 168 12.32 5.42 6.29
C PHE A 168 13.47 4.73 5.56
N ALA A 169 13.86 5.19 4.36
CA ALA A 169 15.01 4.64 3.66
C ALA A 169 16.29 4.76 4.50
N ILE A 170 16.52 5.93 5.10
CA ILE A 170 17.66 6.20 5.98
C ILE A 170 17.57 5.34 7.25
N ALA A 171 16.39 5.26 7.88
CA ALA A 171 16.20 4.47 9.09
C ALA A 171 16.45 2.97 8.85
N THR A 172 15.97 2.42 7.72
CA THR A 172 16.26 1.04 7.30
C THR A 172 17.75 0.86 6.99
N PHE A 173 18.41 1.83 6.35
CA PHE A 173 19.86 1.77 6.11
C PHE A 173 20.68 1.70 7.40
N PHE A 174 20.27 2.39 8.46
CA PHE A 174 20.91 2.32 9.78
C PHE A 174 20.47 1.12 10.63
N GLY A 175 19.61 0.23 10.10
CA GLY A 175 19.11 -0.94 10.83
C GLY A 175 18.24 -0.59 12.04
N VAL A 176 17.58 0.57 12.00
CA VAL A 176 16.59 0.95 13.04
C VAL A 176 15.33 0.07 12.95
N PHE A 177 15.09 -0.55 11.79
CA PHE A 177 13.91 -1.35 11.47
C PHE A 177 14.27 -2.62 10.71
#